data_AF-U6DVY4-F1
#
_entry.id   AF-U6DVY4-F1
#
_cell.length_a   1.000
_cell.length_b   1.000
_cell.length_c   1.000
_cell.angle_alpha   90.00
_cell.angle_beta   90.00
_cell.angle_gamma   90.00
#
_symmetry.space_group_name_H-M   'P 1'
#
loop_
_entity.id
_entity.type
_entity.pdbx_description
1 polymer ?
#
loop_
_entity_poly.entity_id
_entity_poly.type
_entity_poly.pdbx_seq_one_letter_code
_entity_poly.pdbx_strand_id
1 'polypeptide(L)'
;NFDKKPFKLKSKSSGNTSVRASIQGLGKSCSPVYLGGAAAPCGIGTNTSQRACDHLRCIACDFWVVSYDDYMWDKSCDYLFLRNNMPEFHKLRTKLVKKKGTRAYACQCSWRSIEDLTDLQTDQQLRWVCGKH
;
A
#
# COMPACT_ATOMS: atom_id res chain seq x y z
N ASN A 1 -65.47 -42.62 -0.89
CA ASN A 1 -64.91 -41.48 -0.15
C ASN A 1 -63.58 -41.12 -0.80
N PHE A 2 -63.63 -40.45 -1.95
CA PHE A 2 -63.30 -39.02 -2.09
C PHE A 2 -61.85 -38.67 -1.71
N ASP A 3 -61.03 -38.51 -2.76
CA ASP A 3 -60.21 -37.33 -3.05
C ASP A 3 -59.57 -36.55 -1.89
N LYS A 4 -58.25 -36.40 -1.93
CA LYS A 4 -57.55 -35.15 -2.34
C LYS A 4 -56.10 -35.08 -1.84
N LYS A 5 -55.20 -34.71 -2.74
CA LYS A 5 -53.93 -34.04 -2.42
C LYS A 5 -54.17 -32.84 -1.51
N PRO A 6 -53.19 -32.50 -0.65
CA PRO A 6 -52.94 -31.10 -0.35
C PRO A 6 -51.59 -30.67 -0.93
N PHE A 7 -51.69 -29.63 -1.73
CA PHE A 7 -50.65 -28.68 -2.06
C PHE A 7 -49.87 -28.28 -0.80
N LYS A 8 -48.53 -28.21 -0.88
CA LYS A 8 -47.76 -27.37 0.04
C LYS A 8 -47.12 -26.20 -0.71
N LEU A 9 -47.65 -25.06 -0.29
CA LEU A 9 -47.40 -23.68 -0.66
C LEU A 9 -45.91 -23.32 -0.54
N LYS A 10 -45.43 -22.53 -1.51
CA LYS A 10 -44.20 -21.75 -1.40
C LYS A 10 -44.24 -20.93 -0.11
N SER A 11 -43.19 -21.05 0.71
CA SER A 11 -42.88 -20.06 1.74
C SER A 11 -41.51 -19.47 1.39
N LYS A 12 -41.53 -18.22 0.91
CA LYS A 12 -40.36 -17.35 0.92
C LYS A 12 -40.04 -17.10 2.39
N SER A 13 -38.90 -17.58 2.86
CA SER A 13 -38.33 -17.13 4.13
C SER A 13 -36.91 -16.65 3.88
N SER A 14 -36.69 -15.43 4.33
CA SER A 14 -35.47 -14.65 4.27
C SER A 14 -34.37 -15.36 5.04
N GLY A 15 -33.60 -16.20 4.35
CA GLY A 15 -32.31 -16.68 4.81
C GLY A 15 -31.26 -15.68 4.37
N ASN A 16 -30.90 -14.77 5.26
CA ASN A 16 -29.66 -14.03 5.22
C ASN A 16 -28.49 -15.02 5.14
N THR A 17 -28.16 -15.46 3.93
CA THR A 17 -26.88 -16.09 3.66
C THR A 17 -25.86 -15.01 3.97
N SER A 18 -25.32 -15.05 5.19
CA SER A 18 -24.00 -14.55 5.49
C SER A 18 -23.08 -15.35 4.57
N VAL A 19 -23.00 -14.89 3.31
CA VAL A 19 -21.93 -15.23 2.40
C VAL A 19 -20.71 -14.64 3.09
N ARG A 20 -20.13 -15.46 3.97
CA ARG A 20 -18.73 -15.33 4.35
C ARG A 20 -18.03 -15.52 3.01
N ALA A 21 -17.86 -14.42 2.30
CA ALA A 21 -17.11 -14.37 1.08
C ALA A 21 -15.70 -14.76 1.52
N SER A 22 -15.40 -16.05 1.40
CA SER A 22 -14.04 -16.53 1.20
C SER A 22 -13.59 -15.90 -0.11
N ILE A 23 -13.16 -14.64 -0.03
CA ILE A 23 -12.43 -13.98 -1.11
C ILE A 23 -11.08 -14.67 -1.09
N GLN A 24 -11.03 -15.76 -1.85
CA GLN A 24 -9.81 -16.37 -2.35
C GLN A 24 -8.86 -15.24 -2.78
N GLY A 25 -7.62 -15.29 -2.30
CA GLY A 25 -6.61 -14.25 -2.44
C GLY A 25 -6.28 -13.91 -3.89
N LEU A 26 -7.10 -13.04 -4.50
CA LEU A 26 -6.64 -12.12 -5.53
C LEU A 26 -5.90 -11.01 -4.79
N GLY A 27 -4.57 -10.98 -4.93
CA GLY A 27 -3.72 -9.97 -4.29
C GLY A 27 -4.30 -8.58 -4.50
N LYS A 28 -4.62 -7.90 -3.39
CA LYS A 28 -5.30 -6.60 -3.44
C LYS A 28 -4.25 -5.55 -3.80
N SER A 29 -4.58 -4.61 -4.68
CA SER A 29 -3.67 -3.53 -5.05
C SER A 29 -4.27 -2.19 -4.67
N CYS A 30 -3.41 -1.22 -4.39
CA CYS A 30 -3.83 0.16 -4.17
C CYS A 30 -4.32 0.78 -5.48
N SER A 31 -5.42 1.53 -5.43
CA SER A 31 -5.94 2.31 -6.56
C SER A 31 -6.74 3.53 -6.06
N PRO A 32 -6.17 4.74 -6.09
CA PRO A 32 -4.79 5.08 -6.49
C PRO A 32 -3.74 4.70 -5.43
N VAL A 33 -2.45 4.85 -5.77
CA VAL A 33 -1.33 4.55 -4.88
C VAL A 33 -0.92 5.83 -4.16
N TYR A 34 -0.98 5.85 -2.83
CA TYR A 34 -0.54 7.00 -2.05
C TYR A 34 0.80 6.74 -1.35
N LEU A 35 1.62 7.79 -1.27
CA LEU A 35 2.69 7.92 -0.29
C LEU A 35 2.19 8.78 0.87
N GLY A 36 2.69 8.59 2.09
CA GLY A 36 2.30 9.44 3.20
C GLY A 36 3.35 9.47 4.28
N GLY A 37 3.37 10.54 5.08
CA GLY A 37 4.25 10.66 6.23
C GLY A 37 3.92 9.66 7.34
N ALA A 38 4.66 9.75 8.45
CA ALA A 38 4.58 8.80 9.55
C ALA A 38 3.18 8.73 10.19
N ALA A 39 2.44 9.84 10.18
CA ALA A 39 1.08 9.90 10.71
C ALA A 39 0.02 9.25 9.80
N ALA A 40 0.33 9.05 8.51
CA ALA A 40 -0.60 8.46 7.57
C ALA A 40 -0.68 6.94 7.77
N PRO A 41 -1.88 6.36 7.94
CA PRO A 41 -2.03 4.93 8.11
C PRO A 41 -1.57 4.16 6.87
N CYS A 42 -0.85 3.06 7.07
CA CYS A 42 -0.40 2.19 6.00
C CYS A 42 -1.46 1.17 5.58
N GLY A 43 -1.32 0.63 4.36
CA GLY A 43 -2.08 -0.49 3.83
C GLY A 43 -2.62 -0.23 2.43
N ILE A 44 -3.75 -0.85 2.11
CA ILE A 44 -4.38 -0.74 0.79
C ILE A 44 -5.07 0.62 0.67
N GLY A 45 -4.52 1.49 -0.17
CA GLY A 45 -5.10 2.78 -0.53
C GLY A 45 -6.20 2.66 -1.58
N THR A 46 -7.35 3.28 -1.34
CA THR A 46 -8.44 3.45 -2.30
C THR A 46 -8.92 4.90 -2.30
N ASN A 47 -9.75 5.30 -3.27
CA ASN A 47 -10.39 6.63 -3.27
C ASN A 47 -11.20 6.92 -1.98
N THR A 48 -11.80 5.90 -1.37
CA THR A 48 -12.61 6.03 -0.15
C THR A 48 -11.82 5.81 1.14
N SER A 49 -10.69 5.09 1.07
CA SER A 49 -9.78 4.86 2.19
C SER A 49 -8.37 5.24 1.78
N GLN A 50 -8.05 6.50 2.01
CA GLN A 50 -6.73 7.05 1.72
C GLN A 50 -5.71 6.53 2.74
N ARG A 51 -4.78 5.68 2.27
CA ARG A 51 -3.75 5.01 3.07
C ARG A 51 -2.44 4.98 2.28
N ALA A 52 -1.32 5.15 2.98
CA ALA A 52 -0.01 5.02 2.38
C ALA A 52 0.27 3.54 2.01
N CYS A 53 0.74 3.28 0.81
CA CYS A 53 1.09 1.92 0.40
C CYS A 53 2.39 1.47 1.09
N ASP A 54 2.36 0.30 1.72
CA ASP A 54 3.52 -0.36 2.35
C ASP A 54 4.12 -1.49 1.50
N HIS A 55 3.47 -1.84 0.38
CA HIS A 55 3.92 -2.85 -0.58
C HIS A 55 4.36 -2.19 -1.89
N LEU A 56 5.22 -1.18 -1.83
CA LEU A 56 5.68 -0.46 -3.02
C LEU A 56 6.85 -1.18 -3.72
N ARG A 57 6.78 -1.29 -5.05
CA ARG A 57 7.83 -1.84 -5.91
C ARG A 57 8.24 -0.82 -6.95
N CYS A 58 9.55 -0.64 -7.15
CA CYS A 58 10.05 0.23 -8.19
C CYS A 58 10.18 -0.51 -9.52
N ILE A 59 9.52 -0.05 -10.58
CA ILE A 59 9.61 -0.68 -11.92
C ILE A 59 10.92 -0.37 -12.64
N ALA A 60 11.73 0.55 -12.12
CA ALA A 60 13.00 0.95 -12.73
C ALA A 60 14.17 0.02 -12.36
N CYS A 61 14.29 -0.28 -11.07
CA CYS A 61 15.33 -1.17 -10.55
C CYS A 61 14.80 -2.54 -10.15
N ASP A 62 13.48 -2.71 -10.11
CA ASP A 62 12.78 -3.93 -9.70
C ASP A 62 12.90 -4.30 -8.21
N PHE A 63 13.33 -3.36 -7.37
CA PHE A 63 13.43 -3.54 -5.92
C PHE A 63 12.18 -3.07 -5.20
N TRP A 64 11.93 -3.67 -4.03
CA TRP A 64 11.00 -3.14 -3.05
C TRP A 64 11.46 -1.77 -2.55
N VAL A 65 10.49 -0.89 -2.34
CA VAL A 65 10.72 0.42 -1.73
C VAL A 65 10.71 0.24 -0.22
N VAL A 66 11.81 0.55 0.44
CA VAL A 66 11.87 0.61 1.90
C VAL A 66 11.23 1.90 2.38
N SER A 67 10.66 1.87 3.59
CA SER A 67 10.14 3.07 4.24
C SER A 67 10.58 3.16 5.71
N TYR A 68 10.82 4.38 6.18
CA TYR A 68 11.26 4.67 7.54
C TYR A 68 10.46 5.81 8.14
N ASP A 69 9.74 5.52 9.23
CA ASP A 69 8.92 6.48 9.98
C ASP A 69 9.75 7.46 10.80
N ASP A 70 9.32 8.71 10.84
CA ASP A 70 9.97 9.83 11.53
C ASP A 70 11.39 10.12 11.04
N TYR A 71 11.64 9.79 9.77
CA TYR A 71 12.89 10.11 9.06
C TYR A 71 12.63 10.82 7.74
N MET A 72 13.62 11.60 7.33
CA MET A 72 13.78 12.12 5.98
C MET A 72 15.16 11.76 5.42
N TRP A 73 15.33 11.86 4.10
CA TRP A 73 16.63 11.79 3.48
C TRP A 73 17.38 13.10 3.66
N ASP A 74 18.64 13.01 4.06
CA ASP A 74 19.54 14.15 4.09
C ASP A 74 19.75 14.72 2.68
N LYS A 75 20.06 16.02 2.59
CA LYS A 75 20.35 16.69 1.31
C LYS A 75 21.58 16.14 0.60
N SER A 76 22.50 15.52 1.34
CA SER A 76 23.68 14.83 0.79
C SER A 76 23.41 13.38 0.37
N CYS A 77 22.16 12.90 0.40
CA CYS A 77 21.78 11.63 -0.18
C CYS A 77 21.84 11.73 -1.71
N ASP A 78 22.52 10.78 -2.34
CA ASP A 78 22.71 10.74 -3.78
C ASP A 78 22.41 9.35 -4.35
N TYR A 79 22.39 9.29 -5.69
CA TYR A 79 22.08 8.07 -6.43
C TYR A 79 23.07 6.92 -6.15
N LEU A 80 24.38 7.23 -6.09
CA LEU A 80 25.41 6.20 -5.90
C LEU A 80 25.33 5.59 -4.50
N PHE A 81 25.02 6.42 -3.50
CA PHE A 81 24.80 5.96 -2.14
C PHE A 81 23.67 4.92 -2.10
N LEU A 82 22.50 5.20 -2.65
CA LEU A 82 21.39 4.26 -2.62
C LEU A 82 21.66 3.00 -3.46
N ARG A 83 22.27 3.16 -4.63
CA ARG A 83 22.63 2.03 -5.50
C ARG A 83 23.54 1.02 -4.79
N ASN A 84 24.46 1.49 -3.94
CA ASN A 84 25.46 0.66 -3.28
C ASN A 84 25.04 0.14 -1.88
N ASN A 85 24.01 0.75 -1.27
CA ASN A 85 23.66 0.51 0.15
C ASN A 85 22.21 0.08 0.38
N MET A 86 21.41 -0.07 -0.67
CA MET A 86 20.05 -0.60 -0.57
C MET A 86 20.03 -2.13 -0.69
N PRO A 87 19.29 -2.84 0.18
CA PRO A 87 18.33 -2.35 1.19
C PRO A 87 18.90 -2.26 2.64
N GLU A 88 20.21 -2.19 2.83
CA GLU A 88 20.85 -2.33 4.13
C GLU A 88 20.63 -1.12 5.06
N PHE A 89 19.62 -1.21 5.94
CA PHE A 89 19.27 -0.13 6.89
C PHE A 89 20.45 0.45 7.69
N HIS A 90 21.36 -0.41 8.17
CA HIS A 90 22.53 0.04 8.94
C HIS A 90 23.46 0.97 8.16
N LYS A 91 23.48 0.86 6.82
CA LYS A 91 24.20 1.76 5.94
C LYS A 91 23.35 2.99 5.61
N LEU A 92 22.07 2.78 5.26
CA LEU A 92 21.12 3.85 4.89
C LEU A 92 20.91 4.88 6.01
N ARG A 93 20.89 4.46 7.28
CA ARG A 93 20.73 5.35 8.44
C ARG A 93 21.75 6.48 8.51
N THR A 94 22.91 6.35 7.86
CA THR A 94 23.94 7.40 7.80
C THR A 94 23.48 8.64 7.04
N LYS A 95 22.48 8.50 6.16
CA LYS A 95 21.87 9.57 5.36
C LYS A 95 20.40 9.81 5.72
N LEU A 96 19.93 9.24 6.83
CA LEU A 96 18.60 9.50 7.38
C LEU A 96 18.69 10.54 8.49
N VAL A 97 17.86 11.57 8.42
CA VAL A 97 17.73 12.61 9.43
C VAL A 97 16.39 12.44 10.12
N LYS A 98 16.38 12.46 11.46
CA LYS A 98 15.13 12.37 12.24
C LYS A 98 14.28 13.61 12.00
N LYS A 99 13.05 13.42 11.51
CA LYS A 99 12.01 14.45 11.45
C LYS A 99 10.66 13.81 11.72
N LYS A 100 10.05 14.20 12.84
CA LYS A 100 8.74 13.70 13.24
C LYS A 100 7.68 14.01 12.20
N GLY A 101 6.80 13.05 11.93
CA GLY A 101 5.72 13.18 10.96
C GLY A 101 6.12 12.91 9.51
N THR A 102 7.42 12.86 9.20
CA THR A 102 7.91 12.52 7.86
C THR A 102 8.15 11.02 7.73
N ARG A 103 7.96 10.48 6.52
CA ARG A 103 8.39 9.13 6.15
C ARG A 103 9.37 9.21 5.00
N ALA A 104 10.53 8.55 5.15
CA ALA A 104 11.54 8.43 4.12
C ALA A 104 11.29 7.15 3.32
N TYR A 105 11.16 7.26 2.00
CA TYR A 105 11.00 6.16 1.07
C TYR A 105 12.21 6.04 0.15
N ALA A 106 12.68 4.84 -0.15
CA ALA A 106 13.71 4.64 -1.18
C ALA A 106 13.69 3.27 -1.83
N CYS A 107 14.16 3.22 -3.07
CA CYS A 107 14.66 2.04 -3.74
C CYS A 107 16.13 2.25 -4.13
N GLN A 108 16.72 1.34 -4.91
CA GLN A 108 18.12 1.48 -5.35
C GLN A 108 18.37 2.69 -6.28
N CYS A 109 17.34 3.24 -6.93
CA CYS A 109 17.52 4.28 -7.95
C CYS A 109 16.82 5.62 -7.64
N SER A 110 15.96 5.66 -6.63
CA SER A 110 15.12 6.83 -6.34
C SER A 110 14.76 6.87 -4.85
N TRP A 111 14.52 8.07 -4.35
CA TRP A 111 14.15 8.30 -2.95
C TRP A 111 13.28 9.53 -2.82
N ARG A 112 12.43 9.56 -1.79
CA ARG A 112 11.58 10.70 -1.42
C ARG A 112 11.36 10.77 0.08
N SER A 113 11.05 11.96 0.56
CA SER A 113 10.58 12.19 1.92
C SER A 113 9.23 12.86 1.84
N ILE A 114 8.26 12.31 2.57
CA ILE A 114 6.84 12.69 2.47
C ILE A 114 6.33 13.01 3.87
N GLU A 115 5.66 14.14 4.02
CA GLU A 115 5.02 14.58 5.27
C GLU A 115 3.52 14.34 5.21
N ASP A 116 2.89 14.86 4.16
CA ASP A 116 1.45 14.72 3.93
C ASP A 116 1.14 13.63 2.92
N LEU A 117 -0.07 13.08 3.01
CA LEU A 117 -0.52 12.09 2.05
C LEU A 117 -0.51 12.67 0.63
N THR A 118 0.20 11.99 -0.27
CA THR A 118 0.44 12.42 -1.65
C THR A 118 0.07 11.29 -2.59
N ASP A 119 -0.76 11.59 -3.60
CA ASP A 119 -1.03 10.64 -4.69
C ASP A 119 0.22 10.52 -5.57
N LEU A 120 0.74 9.29 -5.68
CA LEU A 120 1.93 9.00 -6.47
C LEU A 120 1.76 9.34 -7.95
N GLN A 121 0.53 9.35 -8.47
CA GLN A 121 0.25 9.76 -9.86
C GLN A 121 0.65 11.21 -10.14
N THR A 122 0.76 12.06 -9.12
CA THR A 122 1.22 13.45 -9.26
C THR A 122 2.74 13.57 -9.41
N ASP A 123 3.52 12.57 -8.99
CA ASP A 123 4.99 12.55 -9.10
C ASP A 123 5.43 11.62 -10.23
N GLN A 124 5.43 12.15 -11.46
CA GLN A 124 5.83 11.39 -12.66
C GLN A 124 7.29 10.93 -12.66
N GLN A 125 8.15 11.47 -11.78
CA GLN A 125 9.55 11.05 -11.69
C GLN A 125 9.69 9.70 -10.97
N LEU A 126 8.75 9.38 -10.08
CA LEU A 126 8.76 8.14 -9.33
C LEU A 126 8.09 7.01 -10.10
N ARG A 127 8.93 6.08 -10.53
CA ARG A 127 8.52 4.82 -11.15
C ARG A 127 8.20 3.76 -10.09
N TRP A 128 7.36 4.10 -9.11
CA TRP A 128 6.92 3.18 -8.06
C TRP A 128 5.48 2.75 -8.30
N VAL A 129 5.14 1.52 -7.93
CA VAL A 129 3.79 0.95 -8.08
C VAL A 129 3.47 0.08 -6.86
N CYS A 130 2.19 -0.20 -6.61
CA CYS A 130 1.81 -1.21 -5.62
C CYS A 130 2.16 -2.61 -6.15
N GLY A 131 3.04 -3.31 -5.44
CA GLY A 131 3.50 -4.67 -5.73
C GLY A 131 2.52 -5.79 -5.34
N LYS A 132 1.28 -5.43 -4.97
CA LYS A 132 0.20 -6.27 -4.42
C LYS A 132 0.38 -6.59 -2.92
N HIS A 133 -0.73 -6.53 -2.19
CA HIS A 133 -0.91 -6.90 -0.78
C HIS A 133 -1.57 -8.28 -0.67
#